data_AF-A0A2A2YC40-F1
#
_entry.id   AF-A0A2A2YC40-F1
#
_cell.length_a   1.000
_cell.length_b   1.000
_cell.length_c   1.000
_cell.angle_alpha   90.00
_cell.angle_beta   90.00
_cell.angle_gamma   90.00
#
_symmetry.space_group_name_H-M   'P 1'
#
loop_
_entity.id
_entity.type
_entity.pdbx_description
1 polymer ?
#
loop_
_entity_poly.entity_id
_entity_poly.type
_entity_poly.pdbx_seq_one_letter_code
_entity_poly.pdbx_strand_id
1 'polypeptide(L)'
;MRLWTLFKIFCALVVLAIVLLSVYFTMHVLGKEIPAPAKEFFSKWMPEPEPLLVQDDNDDHEKLLAATEMIDIEPGDKAFQKAAELLATGKIAEAREKLLFLVNYYPSSNAVPRAKQILSEMNTDDFLSLHNNPLLITHKVARGDSYLGIAAKHQTTLDCIMHFNGYLELRPLQPGDEMMVMPLNLRVTIEPKRQALTLWNGATFLREYRILKCVGAPVTLTALKIENKGGVINGKRVAPGMTGFRASEKTIALGRNLQIVAHHADAASAVHGFHLDPADTEELALLLRVGNEVEIRP
;
A
#
# COMPACT_ATOMS: atom_id res chain seq x y z
N MET A 1 65.65 7.31 14.28
CA MET A 1 64.27 6.78 14.26
C MET A 1 63.82 6.65 12.80
N ARG A 2 63.14 5.56 12.42
CA ARG A 2 62.69 5.38 11.02
C ARG A 2 61.59 6.41 10.70
N LEU A 3 61.63 7.04 9.53
CA LEU A 3 60.68 8.08 9.10
C LEU A 3 59.20 7.67 9.28
N TRP A 4 58.93 6.37 9.12
CA TRP A 4 57.62 5.75 9.32
C TRP A 4 57.10 5.80 10.76
N THR A 5 57.98 5.69 11.76
CA THR A 5 57.59 5.80 13.17
C THR A 5 57.24 7.23 13.56
N LEU A 6 57.91 8.23 12.97
CA LEU A 6 57.57 9.65 13.15
C LEU A 6 56.19 10.00 12.57
N PHE A 7 55.88 9.48 11.38
CA PHE A 7 54.57 9.69 10.75
C PHE A 7 53.41 9.12 11.59
N LYS A 8 53.56 7.91 12.13
CA LYS A 8 52.54 7.31 13.00
C LYS A 8 52.31 8.07 14.30
N ILE A 9 53.39 8.56 14.92
CA ILE A 9 53.30 9.39 16.14
C ILE A 9 52.58 10.71 15.83
N PHE A 10 52.88 11.32 14.67
CA PHE A 10 52.19 12.53 14.23
C PHE A 10 50.68 12.28 14.01
N CYS A 11 50.30 11.21 13.30
CA CYS A 11 48.89 10.87 13.12
C CYS A 11 48.17 10.60 14.45
N ALA A 12 48.83 9.92 15.40
CA ALA A 12 48.26 9.66 16.73
C ALA A 12 48.01 10.95 17.51
N LEU A 13 48.91 11.93 17.42
CA LEU A 13 48.76 13.24 18.06
C LEU A 13 47.60 14.05 17.43
N VAL A 14 47.43 13.99 16.11
CA VAL A 14 46.31 14.66 15.42
C VAL A 14 44.97 14.07 15.84
N VAL A 15 44.85 12.74 15.90
CA VAL A 15 43.61 12.08 16.34
C VAL A 15 43.30 12.43 17.79
N LEU A 16 44.30 12.44 18.67
CA LEU A 16 44.12 12.84 20.08
C LEU A 16 43.64 14.28 20.20
N ALA A 17 44.17 15.20 19.38
CA ALA A 17 43.76 16.60 19.37
C ALA A 17 42.30 16.79 18.93
N ILE A 18 41.84 16.04 17.92
CA ILE A 18 40.46 16.09 17.45
C ILE A 18 39.50 15.60 18.54
N VAL A 19 39.82 14.48 19.20
CA VAL A 19 38.99 13.94 20.29
C VAL A 19 38.89 14.92 21.45
N LEU A 20 40.00 15.55 21.86
CA LEU A 20 39.99 16.57 22.90
C LEU A 20 39.16 17.80 22.52
N LEU A 21 39.26 18.26 21.27
CA LEU A 21 38.46 19.36 20.75
C LEU A 21 36.95 19.05 20.80
N SER A 22 36.56 17.83 20.40
CA SER A 22 35.16 17.38 20.45
C SER A 22 34.64 17.36 21.89
N VAL A 23 35.43 16.86 22.84
CA VAL A 23 35.06 16.84 24.28
C VAL A 23 34.88 18.26 24.81
N TYR A 24 35.81 19.18 24.51
CA TYR A 24 35.69 20.57 24.96
C TYR A 24 34.52 21.31 24.34
N PHE A 25 34.20 21.04 23.06
CA PHE A 25 33.01 21.59 22.41
C PHE A 25 31.72 21.12 23.11
N THR A 26 31.63 19.84 23.46
CA THR A 26 30.49 19.31 24.22
C THR A 26 30.39 19.94 25.62
N MET A 27 31.52 20.15 26.31
CA MET A 27 31.52 20.86 27.60
C MET A 27 31.05 22.32 27.46
N HIS A 28 31.45 23.01 26.39
CA HIS A 28 31.02 24.38 26.11
C HIS A 28 29.52 24.49 25.87
N VAL A 29 28.94 23.62 25.02
CA VAL A 29 27.49 23.58 24.73
C VAL A 29 26.66 23.25 25.97
N LEU A 30 27.19 22.39 26.86
CA LEU A 30 26.51 21.99 28.10
C LEU A 30 26.76 22.96 29.28
N GLY A 31 27.46 24.08 29.07
CA GLY A 31 27.76 25.06 30.11
C GLY A 31 28.66 24.54 31.24
N LYS A 32 29.47 23.50 30.98
CA LYS A 32 30.42 22.94 31.97
C LYS A 32 31.76 23.66 31.90
N GLU A 33 32.42 23.80 33.04
CA GLU A 33 33.71 24.49 33.13
C GLU A 33 34.80 23.82 32.28
N ILE A 34 35.43 24.60 31.40
CA ILE A 34 36.55 24.17 30.56
C ILE A 34 37.87 24.41 31.34
N PRO A 35 38.81 23.44 31.36
CA PRO A 35 40.11 23.58 32.01
C PRO A 35 40.95 24.76 31.49
N ALA A 36 41.76 25.36 32.37
CA ALA A 36 42.50 26.60 32.16
C ALA A 36 43.33 26.72 30.86
N PRO A 37 44.04 25.69 30.33
CA PRO A 37 44.78 25.88 29.08
C PRO A 37 43.88 25.88 27.83
N ALA A 38 42.69 25.29 27.88
CA ALA A 38 41.75 25.28 26.76
C ALA A 38 40.84 26.53 26.77
N LYS A 39 40.52 27.06 27.96
CA LYS A 39 39.65 28.23 28.12
C LYS A 39 40.14 29.46 27.32
N GLU A 40 41.45 29.75 27.35
CA GLU A 40 42.05 30.85 26.59
C GLU A 40 42.00 30.66 25.06
N PHE A 41 42.11 29.40 24.60
CA PHE A 41 41.98 29.09 23.18
C PHE A 41 40.53 29.29 22.70
N PHE A 42 39.55 28.83 23.47
CA PHE A 42 38.14 28.94 23.12
C PHE A 42 37.65 30.39 23.18
N SER A 43 38.04 31.19 24.19
CA SER A 43 37.63 32.60 24.28
C SER A 43 38.14 33.46 23.11
N LYS A 44 39.21 33.05 22.44
CA LYS A 44 39.79 33.76 21.29
C LYS A 44 39.05 33.50 19.97
N TRP A 45 38.48 32.31 19.80
CA TRP A 45 37.90 31.86 18.52
C TRP A 45 36.39 31.61 18.58
N MET A 46 35.82 31.51 19.79
CA MET A 46 34.40 31.34 20.05
C MET A 46 34.00 32.41 21.08
N PRO A 47 33.53 33.58 20.63
CA PRO A 47 32.99 34.57 21.55
C PRO A 47 31.85 33.94 22.36
N GLU A 48 31.79 34.24 23.66
CA GLU A 48 30.66 33.80 24.49
C GLU A 48 29.36 34.21 23.78
N PRO A 49 28.39 33.30 23.64
CA PRO A 49 27.11 33.68 23.04
C PRO A 49 26.56 34.84 23.86
N GLU A 50 26.33 35.98 23.21
CA GLU A 50 25.62 37.09 23.84
C GLU A 50 24.36 36.50 24.47
N PRO A 51 24.11 36.74 25.77
CA PRO A 51 22.84 36.34 26.35
C PRO A 51 21.77 36.99 25.49
N LEU A 52 20.96 36.14 24.83
CA LEU A 52 19.76 36.59 24.14
C LEU A 52 18.97 37.40 25.17
N LEU A 53 19.04 38.71 25.07
CA LEU A 53 18.10 39.60 25.73
C LEU A 53 16.78 39.36 25.01
N VAL A 54 16.07 38.34 25.48
CA VAL A 54 14.64 38.19 25.27
C VAL A 54 14.03 39.45 25.87
N GLN A 55 13.69 40.42 25.02
CA GLN A 55 12.72 41.42 25.40
C GLN A 55 11.44 40.65 25.73
N ASP A 56 11.00 40.88 26.95
CA ASP A 56 9.92 40.18 27.64
C ASP A 56 8.55 40.56 27.05
N ASP A 57 8.33 40.28 25.75
CA ASP A 57 6.99 40.19 25.16
C ASP A 57 6.50 38.75 25.36
N ASN A 58 6.35 38.37 26.63
CA ASN A 58 5.88 37.06 27.06
C ASN A 58 4.51 36.70 26.49
N ASP A 59 3.71 37.68 26.10
CA ASP A 59 2.33 37.46 25.64
C ASP A 59 2.25 36.80 24.26
N ASP A 60 3.21 37.05 23.36
CA ASP A 60 3.22 36.49 22.01
C ASP A 60 4.05 35.20 21.92
N HIS A 61 5.09 35.08 22.74
CA HIS A 61 5.86 33.85 22.88
C HIS A 61 5.09 32.77 23.65
N GLU A 62 4.31 33.13 24.68
CA GLU A 62 3.37 32.20 25.31
C GLU A 62 2.23 31.85 24.37
N LYS A 63 1.71 32.77 23.54
CA LYS A 63 0.71 32.42 22.51
C LYS A 63 1.29 31.51 21.43
N LEU A 64 2.55 31.70 21.02
CA LEU A 64 3.22 30.82 20.06
C LEU A 64 3.58 29.47 20.68
N LEU A 65 4.02 29.42 21.95
CA LEU A 65 4.31 28.18 22.67
C LEU A 65 3.04 27.44 23.14
N ALA A 66 1.94 28.15 23.40
CA ALA A 66 0.62 27.59 23.67
C ALA A 66 -0.11 27.20 22.37
N ALA A 67 0.12 27.88 21.25
CA ALA A 67 -0.30 27.41 19.92
C ALA A 67 0.56 26.24 19.43
N THR A 68 1.79 26.14 19.95
CA THR A 68 2.64 24.94 19.89
C THR A 68 2.49 24.11 21.17
N GLU A 69 1.30 24.10 21.78
CA GLU A 69 0.82 22.92 22.50
C GLU A 69 1.28 21.73 21.67
N MET A 70 2.21 20.95 22.22
CA MET A 70 2.80 19.82 21.54
C MET A 70 1.64 18.92 21.12
N ILE A 71 1.15 19.12 19.89
CA ILE A 71 0.30 18.15 19.23
C ILE A 71 1.20 16.93 19.25
N ASP A 72 0.87 15.97 20.11
CA ASP A 72 1.55 14.70 20.18
C ASP A 72 1.17 13.97 18.89
N ILE A 73 1.75 14.42 17.78
CA ILE A 73 1.48 13.88 16.46
C ILE A 73 2.03 12.47 16.53
N GLU A 74 1.10 11.51 16.55
CA GLU A 74 1.38 10.09 16.62
C GLU A 74 2.49 9.75 15.59
N PRO A 75 3.50 8.93 15.93
CA PRO A 75 4.57 8.58 15.01
C PRO A 75 4.07 8.10 13.64
N GLY A 76 2.91 7.43 13.60
CA GLY A 76 2.24 7.02 12.37
C GLY A 76 1.75 8.18 11.50
N ASP A 77 1.18 9.22 12.09
CA ASP A 77 0.73 10.42 11.37
C ASP A 77 1.90 11.18 10.75
N LYS A 78 3.05 11.26 11.45
CA LYS A 78 4.29 11.84 10.88
C LYS A 78 4.78 11.05 9.68
N ALA A 79 4.76 9.71 9.77
CA ALA A 79 5.14 8.85 8.64
C ALA A 79 4.20 9.04 7.45
N PHE A 80 2.90 9.19 7.70
CA PHE A 80 1.90 9.48 6.67
C PHE A 80 2.12 10.84 6.01
N GLN A 81 2.31 11.89 6.79
CA GLN A 81 2.63 13.23 6.28
C GLN A 81 3.87 13.20 5.39
N LYS A 82 4.91 12.47 5.80
CA LYS A 82 6.11 12.33 4.98
C LYS A 82 5.84 11.62 3.65
N ALA A 83 5.02 10.56 3.67
CA ALA A 83 4.60 9.90 2.44
C ALA A 83 3.82 10.85 1.53
N ALA A 84 2.95 11.70 2.09
CA ALA A 84 2.20 12.70 1.33
C ALA A 84 3.11 13.76 0.69
N GLU A 85 4.16 14.24 1.39
CA GLU A 85 5.17 15.13 0.81
C GLU A 85 5.91 14.47 -0.37
N LEU A 86 6.29 13.19 -0.21
CA LEU A 86 6.96 12.44 -1.27
C LEU A 86 6.05 12.27 -2.49
N LEU A 87 4.76 12.06 -2.28
CA LEU A 87 3.78 12.04 -3.37
C LEU A 87 3.65 13.38 -4.08
N ALA A 88 3.53 14.46 -3.32
CA ALA A 88 3.42 15.82 -3.87
C ALA A 88 4.66 16.22 -4.68
N THR A 89 5.82 15.69 -4.34
CA THR A 89 7.09 15.93 -5.05
C THR A 89 7.37 14.91 -6.16
N GLY A 90 6.43 14.00 -6.45
CA GLY A 90 6.54 13.00 -7.53
C GLY A 90 7.43 11.80 -7.21
N LYS A 91 7.88 11.65 -5.96
CA LYS A 91 8.75 10.55 -5.52
C LYS A 91 7.94 9.32 -5.12
N ILE A 92 7.28 8.72 -6.11
CA ILE A 92 6.28 7.65 -5.91
C ILE A 92 6.87 6.42 -5.20
N ALA A 93 8.07 5.98 -5.59
CA ALA A 93 8.72 4.81 -4.98
C ALA A 93 9.01 5.01 -3.48
N GLU A 94 9.60 6.16 -3.13
CA GLU A 94 9.90 6.51 -1.74
C GLU A 94 8.62 6.67 -0.91
N ALA A 95 7.57 7.26 -1.50
CA ALA A 95 6.26 7.37 -0.86
C ALA A 95 5.67 6.00 -0.55
N ARG A 96 5.71 5.06 -1.49
CA ARG A 96 5.22 3.70 -1.31
C ARG A 96 5.95 3.00 -0.16
N GLU A 97 7.28 3.11 -0.10
CA GLU A 97 8.06 2.55 1.01
C GLU A 97 7.64 3.14 2.36
N LYS A 98 7.39 4.45 2.43
CA LYS A 98 6.91 5.10 3.66
C LYS A 98 5.50 4.68 4.06
N LEU A 99 4.58 4.49 3.12
CA LEU A 99 3.25 3.97 3.39
C LEU A 99 3.31 2.52 3.89
N LEU A 100 4.14 1.68 3.29
CA LEU A 100 4.36 0.30 3.74
C LEU A 100 4.96 0.27 5.15
N PHE A 101 5.92 1.15 5.44
CA PHE A 101 6.49 1.30 6.77
C PHE A 101 5.41 1.67 7.80
N LEU A 102 4.55 2.63 7.49
CA LEU A 102 3.42 3.01 8.35
C LEU A 102 2.51 1.80 8.65
N VAL A 103 2.07 1.07 7.62
CA VAL A 103 1.15 -0.08 7.79
C VAL A 103 1.79 -1.21 8.61
N ASN A 104 3.08 -1.47 8.43
CA ASN A 104 3.77 -2.58 9.09
C ASN A 104 4.20 -2.28 10.52
N TYR A 105 4.68 -1.06 10.79
CA TYR A 105 5.28 -0.70 12.08
C TYR A 105 4.33 0.06 13.00
N TYR A 106 3.30 0.74 12.48
CA TYR A 106 2.29 1.44 13.28
C TYR A 106 0.86 1.00 12.89
N PRO A 107 0.53 -0.30 12.98
CA PRO A 107 -0.75 -0.84 12.49
C PRO A 107 -1.98 -0.29 13.22
N SER A 108 -1.83 0.28 14.42
CA SER A 108 -2.90 0.88 15.21
C SER A 108 -3.12 2.37 14.91
N SER A 109 -2.27 3.00 14.10
CA SER A 109 -2.37 4.43 13.84
C SER A 109 -3.61 4.79 13.02
N ASN A 110 -4.20 5.93 13.32
CA ASN A 110 -5.38 6.46 12.61
C ASN A 110 -5.11 6.73 11.12
N ALA A 111 -3.85 6.89 10.72
CA ALA A 111 -3.46 7.08 9.33
C ALA A 111 -3.46 5.78 8.49
N VAL A 112 -3.46 4.60 9.11
CA VAL A 112 -3.33 3.31 8.40
C VAL A 112 -4.43 3.07 7.37
N PRO A 113 -5.73 3.32 7.64
CA PRO A 113 -6.77 3.13 6.63
C PRO A 113 -6.53 3.96 5.37
N ARG A 114 -6.11 5.22 5.54
CA ARG A 114 -5.80 6.12 4.41
C ARG A 114 -4.54 5.69 3.68
N ALA A 115 -3.53 5.22 4.42
CA ALA A 115 -2.31 4.69 3.81
C ALA A 115 -2.59 3.44 2.95
N LYS A 116 -3.42 2.52 3.45
CA LYS A 116 -3.86 1.34 2.71
C LYS A 116 -4.67 1.70 1.48
N GLN A 117 -5.52 2.72 1.53
CA GLN A 117 -6.24 3.20 0.36
C GLN A 117 -5.27 3.67 -0.73
N ILE A 118 -4.28 4.50 -0.38
CA ILE A 118 -3.28 4.99 -1.34
C ILE A 118 -2.45 3.82 -1.90
N LEU A 119 -2.00 2.90 -1.04
CA LEU A 119 -1.28 1.70 -1.48
C LEU A 119 -2.14 0.82 -2.40
N SER A 120 -3.44 0.70 -2.12
CA SER A 120 -4.37 -0.06 -2.94
C SER A 120 -4.45 0.47 -4.36
N GLU A 121 -4.57 1.79 -4.52
CA GLU A 121 -4.58 2.41 -5.85
C GLU A 121 -3.25 2.19 -6.56
N MET A 122 -2.13 2.53 -5.91
CA MET A 122 -0.79 2.37 -6.50
C MET A 122 -0.50 0.94 -6.95
N ASN A 123 -0.83 -0.04 -6.12
CA ASN A 123 -0.52 -1.44 -6.41
C ASN A 123 -1.47 -1.99 -7.47
N THR A 124 -2.72 -1.51 -7.52
CA THR A 124 -3.68 -1.91 -8.55
C THR A 124 -3.32 -1.32 -9.91
N ASP A 125 -2.90 -0.06 -9.95
CA ASP A 125 -2.41 0.61 -11.16
C ASP A 125 -1.19 -0.14 -11.74
N ASP A 126 -0.24 -0.53 -10.89
CA ASP A 126 0.91 -1.33 -11.31
C ASP A 126 0.48 -2.73 -11.79
N PHE A 127 -0.45 -3.37 -11.08
CA PHE A 127 -0.95 -4.71 -11.41
C PHE A 127 -1.77 -4.74 -12.70
N LEU A 128 -2.41 -3.64 -13.08
CA LEU A 128 -3.16 -3.50 -14.34
C LEU A 128 -2.39 -2.73 -15.41
N SER A 129 -1.12 -2.42 -15.19
CA SER A 129 -0.27 -1.71 -16.15
C SER A 129 0.06 -2.59 -17.36
N LEU A 130 0.05 -1.99 -18.56
CA LEU A 130 0.52 -2.63 -19.80
C LEU A 130 2.04 -2.63 -19.94
N HIS A 131 2.73 -1.69 -19.29
CA HIS A 131 4.16 -1.44 -19.55
C HIS A 131 5.08 -2.11 -18.52
N ASN A 132 4.64 -2.21 -17.27
CA ASN A 132 5.51 -2.61 -16.16
C ASN A 132 4.96 -3.83 -15.40
N ASN A 133 4.31 -4.76 -16.11
CA ASN A 133 3.68 -5.92 -15.50
C ASN A 133 4.35 -7.23 -15.95
N PRO A 134 5.16 -7.87 -15.09
CA PRO A 134 5.85 -9.11 -15.43
C PRO A 134 4.93 -10.31 -15.58
N LEU A 135 3.66 -10.22 -15.15
CA LEU A 135 2.68 -11.29 -15.30
C LEU A 135 1.99 -11.25 -16.67
N LEU A 136 2.15 -10.16 -17.42
CA LEU A 136 1.49 -9.96 -18.70
C LEU A 136 2.26 -10.70 -19.81
N ILE A 137 1.56 -11.59 -20.52
CA ILE A 137 2.14 -12.47 -21.52
C ILE A 137 1.40 -12.28 -22.84
N THR A 138 2.11 -12.31 -23.97
CA THR A 138 1.49 -12.35 -25.30
C THR A 138 1.19 -13.80 -25.70
N HIS A 139 -0.10 -14.13 -25.88
CA HIS A 139 -0.55 -15.40 -26.44
C HIS A 139 -0.83 -15.24 -27.94
N LYS A 140 -0.22 -16.11 -28.75
CA LYS A 140 -0.51 -16.22 -30.18
C LYS A 140 -1.59 -17.26 -30.40
N VAL A 141 -2.71 -16.84 -30.98
CA VAL A 141 -3.89 -17.66 -31.24
C VAL A 141 -3.57 -18.78 -32.23
N ALA A 142 -3.90 -20.01 -31.85
CA ALA A 142 -3.77 -21.19 -32.69
C ALA A 142 -5.12 -21.69 -33.21
N ARG A 143 -5.11 -22.54 -34.23
CA ARG A 143 -6.33 -23.19 -34.71
C ARG A 143 -6.95 -24.04 -33.60
N GLY A 144 -8.24 -23.82 -33.32
CA GLY A 144 -8.98 -24.50 -32.27
C GLY A 144 -9.01 -23.77 -30.93
N ASP A 145 -8.27 -22.66 -30.81
CA ASP A 145 -8.39 -21.79 -29.64
C ASP A 145 -9.79 -21.13 -29.60
N SER A 146 -10.26 -20.92 -28.38
CA SER A 146 -11.42 -20.08 -28.07
C SER A 146 -11.05 -19.17 -26.91
N TYR A 147 -11.72 -18.03 -26.76
CA TYR A 147 -11.46 -17.11 -25.63
C TYR A 147 -11.52 -17.82 -24.27
N LEU A 148 -12.54 -18.66 -24.05
CA LEU A 148 -12.68 -19.41 -22.79
C LEU A 148 -11.57 -20.46 -22.62
N GLY A 149 -11.16 -21.12 -23.70
CA GLY A 149 -10.05 -22.07 -23.69
C GLY A 149 -8.71 -21.38 -23.37
N ILE A 150 -8.45 -20.22 -23.98
CA ILE A 150 -7.28 -19.39 -23.69
C ILE A 150 -7.32 -18.90 -22.25
N ALA A 151 -8.48 -18.42 -21.78
CA ALA A 151 -8.64 -17.96 -20.40
C ALA A 151 -8.34 -19.07 -19.39
N ALA A 152 -8.87 -20.28 -19.62
CA ALA A 152 -8.59 -21.43 -18.78
C ALA A 152 -7.10 -21.83 -18.81
N LYS A 153 -6.49 -21.87 -20.01
CA LYS A 153 -5.07 -22.20 -20.19
C LYS A 153 -4.13 -21.26 -19.42
N HIS A 154 -4.43 -19.97 -19.43
CA HIS A 154 -3.61 -18.94 -18.81
C HIS A 154 -4.08 -18.55 -17.40
N GLN A 155 -5.00 -19.31 -16.80
CA GLN A 155 -5.53 -19.04 -15.46
C GLN A 155 -6.01 -17.59 -15.32
N THR A 156 -6.78 -17.11 -16.29
CA THR A 156 -7.30 -15.74 -16.35
C THR A 156 -8.81 -15.75 -16.58
N THR A 157 -9.40 -14.59 -16.83
CA THR A 157 -10.82 -14.43 -17.17
C THR A 157 -10.98 -13.76 -18.53
N LEU A 158 -12.16 -13.95 -19.12
CA LEU A 158 -12.54 -13.24 -20.33
C LEU A 158 -12.46 -11.71 -20.14
N ASP A 159 -12.94 -11.20 -19.02
CA ASP A 159 -12.94 -9.77 -18.72
C ASP A 159 -11.51 -9.20 -18.64
N CYS A 160 -10.58 -9.94 -18.04
CA CYS A 160 -9.18 -9.58 -17.97
C CYS A 160 -8.52 -9.56 -19.37
N ILE A 161 -8.77 -10.58 -20.20
CA ILE A 161 -8.33 -10.58 -21.60
C ILE A 161 -8.88 -9.36 -22.34
N MET A 162 -10.18 -9.09 -22.23
CA MET A 162 -10.78 -7.95 -22.91
C MET A 162 -10.21 -6.62 -22.43
N HIS A 163 -9.94 -6.48 -21.12
CA HIS A 163 -9.35 -5.29 -20.52
C HIS A 163 -7.97 -4.98 -21.11
N PHE A 164 -7.02 -5.94 -21.05
CA PHE A 164 -5.66 -5.72 -21.53
C PHE A 164 -5.53 -5.57 -23.05
N ASN A 165 -6.53 -6.02 -23.80
CA ASN A 165 -6.54 -5.86 -25.26
C ASN A 165 -7.44 -4.72 -25.74
N GLY A 166 -8.01 -3.92 -24.83
CA GLY A 166 -8.86 -2.78 -25.18
C GLY A 166 -10.15 -3.18 -25.91
N TYR A 167 -10.68 -4.38 -25.65
CA TYR A 167 -11.88 -4.87 -26.32
C TYR A 167 -13.15 -4.45 -25.58
N LEU A 168 -14.02 -3.74 -26.30
CA LEU A 168 -15.39 -3.46 -25.83
C LEU A 168 -16.34 -4.65 -26.08
N GLU A 169 -16.10 -5.38 -27.16
CA GLU A 169 -16.86 -6.57 -27.55
C GLU A 169 -15.91 -7.67 -28.05
N LEU A 170 -16.35 -8.92 -27.98
CA LEU A 170 -15.58 -10.04 -28.50
C LEU A 170 -15.63 -10.04 -30.02
N ARG A 171 -14.46 -10.15 -30.63
CA ARG A 171 -14.33 -10.29 -32.08
C ARG A 171 -14.07 -11.75 -32.45
N PRO A 172 -14.40 -12.20 -33.67
CA PRO A 172 -14.04 -13.54 -34.11
C PRO A 172 -12.53 -13.76 -34.05
N LEU A 173 -12.10 -14.78 -33.31
CA LEU A 173 -10.69 -15.13 -33.13
C LEU A 173 -10.10 -15.71 -34.43
N GLN A 174 -8.96 -15.21 -34.89
CA GLN A 174 -8.25 -15.75 -36.06
C GLN A 174 -6.90 -16.36 -35.66
N PRO A 175 -6.50 -17.52 -36.24
CA PRO A 175 -5.16 -18.04 -36.06
C PRO A 175 -4.10 -17.01 -36.47
N GLY A 176 -3.13 -16.77 -35.59
CA GLY A 176 -2.10 -15.76 -35.76
C GLY A 176 -2.35 -14.45 -35.02
N ASP A 177 -3.57 -14.20 -34.54
CA ASP A 177 -3.85 -13.06 -33.66
C ASP A 177 -2.96 -13.11 -32.41
N GLU A 178 -2.52 -11.95 -31.95
CA GLU A 178 -1.78 -11.81 -30.70
C GLU A 178 -2.65 -11.10 -29.68
N MET A 179 -2.67 -11.63 -28.45
CA MET A 179 -3.40 -11.01 -27.35
C MET A 179 -2.65 -11.09 -26.04
N MET A 180 -2.82 -10.05 -25.23
CA MET A 180 -2.27 -9.97 -23.90
C MET A 180 -3.14 -10.75 -22.92
N VAL A 181 -2.52 -11.62 -22.13
CA VAL A 181 -3.16 -12.45 -21.11
C VAL A 181 -2.36 -12.35 -19.82
N MET A 182 -3.04 -12.44 -18.68
CA MET A 182 -2.40 -12.35 -17.36
C MET A 182 -3.03 -13.33 -16.38
N PRO A 183 -2.24 -14.19 -15.70
CA PRO A 183 -2.77 -15.08 -14.68
C PRO A 183 -3.29 -14.30 -13.47
N LEU A 184 -4.51 -14.61 -13.04
CA LEU A 184 -5.15 -13.97 -11.89
C LEU A 184 -5.02 -14.85 -10.64
N ASN A 185 -3.78 -15.13 -10.23
CA ASN A 185 -3.48 -16.03 -9.11
C ASN A 185 -3.46 -15.31 -7.75
N LEU A 186 -4.48 -14.49 -7.51
CA LEU A 186 -4.64 -13.73 -6.27
C LEU A 186 -5.20 -14.61 -5.14
N ARG A 187 -4.85 -14.26 -3.91
CA ARG A 187 -5.48 -14.80 -2.69
C ARG A 187 -6.36 -13.74 -2.07
N VAL A 188 -7.54 -14.14 -1.63
CA VAL A 188 -8.50 -13.29 -0.95
C VAL A 188 -8.48 -13.59 0.55
N THR A 189 -8.39 -12.57 1.38
CA THR A 189 -8.61 -12.67 2.83
C THR A 189 -9.82 -11.84 3.19
N ILE A 190 -10.74 -12.39 3.98
CA ILE A 190 -11.95 -11.71 4.42
C ILE A 190 -11.96 -11.68 5.95
N GLU A 191 -12.02 -10.49 6.53
CA GLU A 191 -12.02 -10.25 7.97
C GLU A 191 -13.32 -9.50 8.34
N PRO A 192 -14.43 -10.22 8.63
CA PRO A 192 -15.74 -9.60 8.79
C PRO A 192 -15.80 -8.59 9.94
N LYS A 193 -15.11 -8.86 11.05
CA LYS A 193 -15.00 -7.93 12.19
C LYS A 193 -14.27 -6.63 11.85
N ARG A 194 -13.26 -6.71 10.98
CA ARG A 194 -12.54 -5.53 10.48
C ARG A 194 -13.23 -4.88 9.29
N GLN A 195 -14.35 -5.46 8.83
CA GLN A 195 -15.09 -5.03 7.64
C GLN A 195 -14.17 -4.92 6.41
N ALA A 196 -13.22 -5.87 6.27
CA ALA A 196 -12.18 -5.80 5.25
C ALA A 196 -12.16 -7.06 4.38
N LEU A 197 -12.08 -6.86 3.06
CA LEU A 197 -11.72 -7.87 2.09
C LEU A 197 -10.39 -7.45 1.45
N THR A 198 -9.35 -8.25 1.58
CA THR A 198 -8.01 -7.94 1.09
C THR A 198 -7.60 -8.89 -0.01
N LEU A 199 -7.06 -8.34 -1.10
CA LEU A 199 -6.40 -9.08 -2.16
C LEU A 199 -4.90 -9.11 -1.94
N TRP A 200 -4.30 -10.27 -2.21
CA TRP A 200 -2.87 -10.51 -2.11
C TRP A 200 -2.36 -11.10 -3.43
N ASN A 201 -1.26 -10.55 -3.92
CA ASN A 201 -0.47 -11.15 -4.98
C ASN A 201 0.74 -11.84 -4.35
N GLY A 202 0.63 -13.15 -4.11
CA GLY A 202 1.60 -13.90 -3.31
C GLY A 202 1.69 -13.40 -1.87
N ALA A 203 2.83 -12.82 -1.50
CA ALA A 203 3.04 -12.20 -0.18
C ALA A 203 2.77 -10.69 -0.17
N THR A 204 2.56 -10.07 -1.34
CA THR A 204 2.42 -8.62 -1.49
C THR A 204 0.96 -8.22 -1.34
N PHE A 205 0.70 -7.23 -0.49
CA PHE A 205 -0.60 -6.57 -0.37
C PHE A 205 -0.97 -5.92 -1.71
N LEU A 206 -2.12 -6.27 -2.28
CA LEU A 206 -2.60 -5.65 -3.52
C LEU A 206 -3.62 -4.56 -3.23
N ARG A 207 -4.74 -4.90 -2.59
CA ARG A 207 -5.86 -3.97 -2.37
C ARG A 207 -6.70 -4.37 -1.16
N GLU A 208 -7.26 -3.40 -0.45
CA GLU A 208 -8.26 -3.61 0.61
C GLU A 208 -9.58 -2.94 0.22
N TYR A 209 -10.67 -3.69 0.34
CA TYR A 209 -12.04 -3.25 0.10
C TYR A 209 -12.81 -3.24 1.41
N ARG A 210 -13.75 -2.30 1.52
CA ARG A 210 -14.63 -2.19 2.69
C ARG A 210 -15.87 -3.07 2.51
N ILE A 211 -16.11 -3.94 3.48
CA ILE A 211 -17.35 -4.72 3.58
C ILE A 211 -18.40 -3.84 4.26
N LEU A 212 -19.47 -3.50 3.53
CA LEU A 212 -20.56 -2.67 4.03
C LEU A 212 -21.54 -3.48 4.87
N LYS A 213 -21.80 -4.73 4.47
CA LYS A 213 -22.69 -5.64 5.20
C LYS A 213 -22.22 -7.08 5.07
N CYS A 214 -22.43 -7.85 6.14
CA CYS A 214 -22.12 -9.27 6.18
C CYS A 214 -23.32 -10.07 6.68
N VAL A 215 -23.64 -11.17 6.00
CA VAL A 215 -24.76 -12.05 6.31
C VAL A 215 -24.26 -13.49 6.33
N GLY A 216 -24.31 -14.17 7.48
CA GLY A 216 -23.94 -15.58 7.58
C GLY A 216 -22.44 -15.86 7.45
N ALA A 217 -21.56 -14.92 7.85
CA ALA A 217 -20.13 -15.19 7.92
C ALA A 217 -19.81 -16.39 8.83
N PRO A 218 -18.87 -17.26 8.43
CA PRO A 218 -18.33 -18.29 9.31
C PRO A 218 -17.76 -17.70 10.61
N VAL A 219 -18.01 -18.38 11.72
CA VAL A 219 -17.48 -18.02 13.05
C VAL A 219 -16.11 -18.64 13.35
N THR A 220 -15.61 -19.49 12.46
CA THR A 220 -14.30 -20.15 12.55
C THR A 220 -13.47 -19.84 11.31
N LEU A 221 -12.14 -19.92 11.44
CA LEU A 221 -11.23 -19.82 10.31
C LEU A 221 -11.66 -20.79 9.22
N THR A 222 -11.97 -20.26 8.04
CA THR A 222 -12.55 -21.05 6.95
C THR A 222 -11.80 -20.77 5.66
N ALA A 223 -11.20 -21.81 5.07
CA ALA A 223 -10.61 -21.77 3.74
C ALA A 223 -11.61 -22.28 2.69
N LEU A 224 -11.77 -21.52 1.60
CA LEU A 224 -12.67 -21.77 0.48
C LEU A 224 -11.95 -21.44 -0.82
N LYS A 225 -12.65 -21.66 -1.93
CA LYS A 225 -12.28 -21.11 -3.23
C LYS A 225 -13.47 -20.37 -3.83
N ILE A 226 -13.18 -19.51 -4.80
CA ILE A 226 -14.21 -18.97 -5.69
C ILE A 226 -14.70 -20.12 -6.57
N GLU A 227 -15.99 -20.45 -6.45
CA GLU A 227 -16.60 -21.56 -7.18
C GLU A 227 -17.17 -21.11 -8.52
N ASN A 228 -17.75 -19.91 -8.56
CA ASN A 228 -18.36 -19.37 -9.77
C ASN A 228 -18.31 -17.85 -9.80
N LYS A 229 -18.34 -17.30 -11.02
CA LYS A 229 -18.53 -15.87 -11.29
C LYS A 229 -19.69 -15.70 -12.24
N GLY A 230 -20.58 -14.78 -11.92
CA GLY A 230 -21.79 -14.54 -12.69
C GLY A 230 -22.27 -13.11 -12.55
N GLY A 231 -23.35 -12.83 -13.24
CA GLY A 231 -24.03 -11.55 -13.26
C GLY A 231 -25.50 -11.72 -12.94
N VAL A 232 -26.14 -10.66 -12.46
CA VAL A 232 -27.60 -10.59 -12.32
C VAL A 232 -28.13 -9.34 -13.03
N ILE A 233 -29.15 -9.52 -13.87
CA ILE A 233 -29.92 -8.45 -14.48
C ILE A 233 -31.40 -8.76 -14.27
N ASN A 234 -32.14 -7.84 -13.66
CA ASN A 234 -33.59 -7.98 -13.43
C ASN A 234 -33.94 -9.34 -12.77
N GLY A 235 -33.11 -9.77 -11.80
CA GLY A 235 -33.26 -11.05 -11.09
C GLY A 235 -32.86 -12.30 -11.88
N LYS A 236 -32.44 -12.18 -13.16
CA LYS A 236 -31.98 -13.30 -13.98
C LYS A 236 -30.45 -13.39 -13.97
N ARG A 237 -29.94 -14.61 -13.85
CA ARG A 237 -28.50 -14.89 -13.93
C ARG A 237 -27.99 -14.75 -15.35
N VAL A 238 -26.81 -14.15 -15.50
CA VAL A 238 -26.08 -14.00 -16.76
C VAL A 238 -24.67 -14.51 -16.57
N ALA A 239 -24.21 -15.40 -17.44
CA ALA A 239 -22.86 -15.96 -17.34
C ALA A 239 -21.81 -15.06 -18.03
N PRO A 240 -20.53 -15.14 -17.63
CA PRO A 240 -19.45 -14.47 -18.34
C PRO A 240 -19.44 -14.81 -19.84
N GLY A 241 -19.26 -13.79 -20.68
CA GLY A 241 -19.26 -13.94 -22.15
C GLY A 241 -20.64 -13.96 -22.81
N MET A 242 -21.74 -13.97 -22.04
CA MET A 242 -23.08 -13.78 -22.59
C MET A 242 -23.41 -12.29 -22.78
N THR A 243 -24.29 -12.01 -23.74
CA THR A 243 -24.85 -10.67 -23.93
C THR A 243 -25.48 -10.16 -22.63
N GLY A 244 -25.16 -8.91 -22.27
CA GLY A 244 -25.63 -8.29 -21.04
C GLY A 244 -24.74 -8.52 -19.81
N PHE A 245 -23.79 -9.47 -19.82
CA PHE A 245 -22.95 -9.72 -18.65
C PHE A 245 -22.20 -8.47 -18.18
N ARG A 246 -21.67 -7.66 -19.12
CA ARG A 246 -20.97 -6.41 -18.78
C ARG A 246 -21.85 -5.42 -18.02
N ALA A 247 -23.13 -5.31 -18.39
CA ALA A 247 -24.09 -4.41 -17.75
C ALA A 247 -24.80 -5.05 -16.53
N SER A 248 -24.44 -6.28 -16.18
CA SER A 248 -25.05 -7.00 -15.05
C SER A 248 -24.36 -6.66 -13.74
N GLU A 249 -25.09 -6.76 -12.63
CA GLU A 249 -24.46 -6.69 -11.31
C GLU A 249 -23.64 -7.95 -11.07
N LYS A 250 -22.36 -7.77 -10.74
CA LYS A 250 -21.45 -8.91 -10.60
C LYS A 250 -21.70 -9.65 -9.30
N THR A 251 -21.60 -10.96 -9.39
CA THR A 251 -21.74 -11.89 -8.28
C THR A 251 -20.57 -12.86 -8.31
N ILE A 252 -19.95 -13.07 -7.15
CA ILE A 252 -18.83 -14.00 -6.99
C ILE A 252 -19.25 -15.02 -5.94
N ALA A 253 -19.54 -16.23 -6.39
CA ALA A 253 -19.92 -17.32 -5.51
C ALA A 253 -18.68 -17.94 -4.88
N LEU A 254 -18.73 -18.04 -3.56
CA LEU A 254 -17.79 -18.77 -2.73
C LEU A 254 -18.43 -20.11 -2.34
N GLY A 255 -17.62 -21.05 -1.84
CA GLY A 255 -18.16 -22.26 -1.24
C GLY A 255 -19.07 -21.98 -0.03
N ARG A 256 -19.88 -22.97 0.35
CA ARG A 256 -20.85 -22.90 1.47
C ARG A 256 -21.99 -21.89 1.26
N ASN A 257 -22.46 -21.71 0.02
CA ASN A 257 -23.54 -20.78 -0.34
C ASN A 257 -23.26 -19.30 0.02
N LEU A 258 -22.00 -18.94 0.20
CA LEU A 258 -21.58 -17.56 0.44
C LEU A 258 -21.32 -16.85 -0.89
N GLN A 259 -21.59 -15.55 -0.97
CA GLN A 259 -21.36 -14.75 -2.16
C GLN A 259 -20.74 -13.40 -1.82
N ILE A 260 -19.96 -12.84 -2.73
CA ILE A 260 -19.61 -11.42 -2.74
C ILE A 260 -20.52 -10.75 -3.77
N VAL A 261 -21.27 -9.74 -3.31
CA VAL A 261 -22.29 -9.04 -4.10
C VAL A 261 -22.29 -7.54 -3.82
N ALA A 262 -22.88 -6.77 -4.72
CA ALA A 262 -23.08 -5.33 -4.52
C ALA A 262 -24.07 -5.08 -3.38
N HIS A 263 -23.79 -4.08 -2.56
CA HIS A 263 -24.70 -3.57 -1.55
C HIS A 263 -25.62 -2.51 -2.14
N HIS A 264 -26.92 -2.67 -1.91
CA HIS A 264 -27.93 -1.65 -2.19
C HIS A 264 -28.71 -1.36 -0.91
N ALA A 265 -28.81 -0.09 -0.54
CA ALA A 265 -29.42 0.33 0.73
C ALA A 265 -30.88 -0.15 0.89
N ASP A 266 -31.63 -0.16 -0.22
CA ASP A 266 -33.06 -0.49 -0.23
C ASP A 266 -33.36 -1.95 -0.58
N ALA A 267 -32.32 -2.77 -0.85
CA ALA A 267 -32.52 -4.18 -1.15
C ALA A 267 -32.61 -4.99 0.15
N ALA A 268 -33.69 -5.77 0.30
CA ALA A 268 -33.77 -6.78 1.35
C ALA A 268 -32.62 -7.79 1.16
N SER A 269 -31.55 -7.68 1.97
CA SER A 269 -30.36 -8.53 1.80
C SER A 269 -30.64 -9.97 2.21
N ALA A 270 -31.17 -10.75 1.27
CA ALA A 270 -31.35 -12.20 1.41
C ALA A 270 -30.07 -13.01 1.06
N VAL A 271 -29.10 -12.37 0.39
CA VAL A 271 -27.88 -13.04 -0.06
C VAL A 271 -26.92 -13.23 1.10
N HIS A 272 -26.58 -14.49 1.39
CA HIS A 272 -25.57 -14.87 2.37
C HIS A 272 -24.17 -14.55 1.82
N GLY A 273 -23.37 -13.85 2.60
CA GLY A 273 -21.99 -13.49 2.27
C GLY A 273 -21.68 -12.02 2.55
N PHE A 274 -20.91 -11.40 1.66
CA PHE A 274 -20.25 -10.12 1.85
C PHE A 274 -20.74 -9.11 0.83
N HIS A 275 -21.22 -7.97 1.32
CA HIS A 275 -21.83 -6.92 0.51
C HIS A 275 -20.86 -5.74 0.48
N LEU A 276 -20.41 -5.37 -0.72
CA LEU A 276 -19.42 -4.31 -0.96
C LEU A 276 -20.05 -3.19 -1.80
N ASP A 277 -19.33 -2.09 -2.00
CA ASP A 277 -19.77 -1.06 -2.96
C ASP A 277 -19.93 -1.66 -4.38
N PRO A 278 -20.94 -1.23 -5.17
CA PRO A 278 -21.08 -1.69 -6.55
C PRO A 278 -19.81 -1.56 -7.39
N ALA A 279 -19.06 -0.46 -7.27
CA ALA A 279 -17.83 -0.25 -8.02
C ALA A 279 -16.74 -1.26 -7.60
N ASP A 280 -16.62 -1.53 -6.31
CA ASP A 280 -15.67 -2.52 -5.77
C ASP A 280 -15.99 -3.93 -6.30
N THR A 281 -17.28 -4.27 -6.44
CA THR A 281 -17.66 -5.59 -6.98
C THR A 281 -17.38 -5.75 -8.47
N GLU A 282 -17.45 -4.67 -9.25
CA GLU A 282 -17.03 -4.67 -10.65
C GLU A 282 -15.52 -4.86 -10.76
N GLU A 283 -14.74 -4.16 -9.93
CA GLU A 283 -13.28 -4.30 -9.91
C GLU A 283 -12.85 -5.70 -9.47
N LEU A 284 -13.47 -6.26 -8.42
CA LEU A 284 -13.25 -7.66 -8.01
C LEU A 284 -13.62 -8.65 -9.12
N ALA A 285 -14.64 -8.34 -9.93
CA ALA A 285 -14.98 -9.14 -11.09
C ALA A 285 -13.94 -9.03 -12.23
N LEU A 286 -13.13 -7.99 -12.30
CA LEU A 286 -11.99 -7.94 -13.19
C LEU A 286 -10.79 -8.74 -12.62
N LEU A 287 -10.50 -8.57 -11.33
CA LEU A 287 -9.26 -9.07 -10.69
C LEU A 287 -9.30 -10.55 -10.30
N LEU A 288 -10.48 -11.12 -10.06
CA LEU A 288 -10.62 -12.50 -9.58
C LEU A 288 -11.00 -13.48 -10.69
N ARG A 289 -10.79 -14.76 -10.44
CA ARG A 289 -11.18 -15.90 -11.28
C ARG A 289 -11.74 -17.03 -10.43
N VAL A 290 -12.45 -17.95 -11.09
CA VAL A 290 -12.81 -19.22 -10.47
C VAL A 290 -11.53 -19.95 -10.04
N GLY A 291 -11.55 -20.47 -8.82
CA GLY A 291 -10.45 -21.19 -8.20
C GLY A 291 -9.47 -20.34 -7.36
N ASN A 292 -9.62 -19.01 -7.29
CA ASN A 292 -8.84 -18.23 -6.30
C ASN A 292 -9.11 -18.72 -4.88
N GLU A 293 -8.07 -18.77 -4.07
CA GLU A 293 -8.16 -19.13 -2.67
C GLU A 293 -8.76 -17.98 -1.87
N VAL A 294 -9.65 -18.35 -0.94
CA VAL A 294 -10.36 -17.41 -0.08
C VAL A 294 -10.23 -17.88 1.36
N GLU A 295 -9.69 -17.05 2.23
CA GLU A 295 -9.58 -17.31 3.66
C GLU A 295 -10.46 -16.34 4.43
N ILE A 296 -11.43 -16.86 5.18
CA ILE A 296 -12.30 -16.06 6.04
C ILE A 296 -11.80 -16.18 7.48
N ARG A 297 -11.40 -15.05 8.06
CA ARG A 297 -10.86 -14.91 9.42
C ARG A 297 -11.91 -14.21 10.30
N PRO A 298 -12.53 -14.92 11.27
CA PRO A 298 -13.70 -14.45 12.00
C PRO A 298 -13.44 -13.32 13.01
#